data_AF-X6NF56-F1
#
_entry.id   AF-X6NF56-F1
#
_cell.length_a   1.000
_cell.length_b   1.000
_cell.length_c   1.000
_cell.angle_alpha   90.00
_cell.angle_beta   90.00
_cell.angle_gamma   90.00
#
_symmetry.space_group_name_H-M   'P 1'
#
loop_
_entity.id
_entity.type
_entity.pdbx_description
1 polymer ?
#
loop_
_entity_poly.entity_id
_entity_poly.type
_entity_poly.pdbx_seq_one_letter_code
_entity_poly.pdbx_strand_id
1 'polypeptide(L)'
;MLGTEDSNDMDNTPFGGSTYNLITTEQILKVRIKSLGLVRQAQVLGKGYFFSQDINNIKELINSIKTNNSICYQLLPINLHGHCVGVIICGRNQVYYIDPENNPMPDQLTHIFQQAGFNTQQILSERQRYAHNCAPVWIETCVMYLGADSLSQTEAITYHTELLGLSL
;
A
#
# COMPACT_ATOMS: atom_id res chain seq x y z
N MET A 1 19.50 -35.38 -23.13
CA MET A 1 18.92 -35.22 -21.79
C MET A 1 19.11 -33.77 -21.40
N LEU A 2 18.01 -33.02 -21.32
CA LEU A 2 18.00 -31.65 -20.82
C LEU A 2 18.19 -31.73 -19.30
N GLY A 3 19.35 -31.31 -18.81
CA GLY A 3 19.58 -31.09 -17.38
C GLY A 3 18.90 -29.79 -17.00
N THR A 4 17.81 -29.90 -16.25
CA THR A 4 17.12 -28.77 -15.62
C THR A 4 18.06 -28.15 -14.58
N GLU A 5 18.29 -26.85 -14.72
CA GLU A 5 18.91 -26.03 -13.68
C GLU A 5 17.95 -25.99 -12.50
N ASP A 6 18.22 -26.82 -11.50
CA ASP A 6 17.49 -26.82 -10.24
C ASP A 6 17.81 -25.53 -9.50
N SER A 7 16.79 -24.69 -9.44
CA SER A 7 16.57 -23.58 -8.53
C SER A 7 17.07 -23.89 -7.12
N ASN A 8 18.18 -23.29 -6.74
CA ASN A 8 18.67 -23.29 -5.35
C ASN A 8 19.51 -22.04 -5.12
N ASP A 9 18.86 -20.88 -5.14
CA ASP A 9 19.46 -19.63 -4.63
C ASP A 9 18.34 -18.64 -4.33
N MET A 10 17.67 -18.80 -3.18
CA MET A 10 17.05 -17.66 -2.45
C MET A 10 16.45 -18.02 -1.08
N ASP A 11 16.58 -19.25 -0.59
CA ASP A 11 16.06 -19.66 0.74
C ASP A 11 16.86 -19.15 1.95
N ASN A 12 17.94 -18.37 1.74
CA ASN A 12 18.79 -17.83 2.81
C ASN A 12 18.88 -16.29 2.78
N THR A 13 17.75 -15.61 2.60
CA THR A 13 17.66 -14.21 3.04
C THR A 13 17.02 -14.16 4.43
N PRO A 14 17.55 -13.38 5.40
CA PRO A 14 17.08 -13.37 6.78
C PRO A 14 15.68 -12.74 6.97
N PHE A 15 14.89 -12.58 5.90
CA PHE A 15 13.58 -11.93 5.90
C PHE A 15 12.43 -12.80 6.43
N GLY A 16 12.73 -13.88 7.17
CA GLY A 16 11.77 -14.84 7.75
C GLY A 16 10.83 -14.30 8.86
N GLY A 17 10.64 -12.99 8.94
CA GLY A 17 9.63 -12.34 9.79
C GLY A 17 9.21 -11.04 9.13
N SER A 18 7.97 -10.95 8.66
CA SER A 18 7.47 -9.82 7.85
C SER A 18 7.67 -8.49 8.58
N THR A 19 8.67 -7.72 8.15
CA THR A 19 8.95 -6.37 8.66
C THR A 19 7.80 -5.40 8.38
N TYR A 20 6.94 -5.75 7.43
CA TYR A 20 5.77 -4.96 7.02
C TYR A 20 4.50 -5.46 7.68
N ASN A 21 4.10 -4.79 8.75
CA ASN A 21 2.72 -4.70 9.20
C ASN A 21 2.14 -3.32 8.85
N LEU A 22 0.83 -3.13 9.00
CA LEU A 22 0.18 -1.86 8.67
C LEU A 22 0.83 -0.62 9.32
N ILE A 23 1.27 -0.72 10.57
CA ILE A 23 1.90 0.38 11.29
C ILE A 23 3.23 0.75 10.61
N THR A 24 4.08 -0.24 10.35
CA THR A 24 5.36 -0.03 9.66
C THR A 24 5.16 0.44 8.22
N THR A 25 4.19 -0.09 7.47
CA THR A 25 3.82 0.39 6.13
C THR A 25 3.44 1.87 6.15
N GLU A 26 2.63 2.30 7.11
CA GLU A 26 2.28 3.72 7.26
C GLU A 26 3.48 4.59 7.59
N GLN A 27 4.35 4.13 8.50
CA GLN A 27 5.54 4.87 8.91
C GLN A 27 6.50 5.04 7.73
N ILE A 28 6.78 3.96 7.01
CA ILE A 28 7.62 3.99 5.81
C ILE A 28 7.01 4.92 4.76
N LEU A 29 5.70 4.81 4.48
CA LEU A 29 5.04 5.69 3.51
C LEU A 29 5.14 7.17 3.91
N LYS A 30 4.94 7.50 5.20
CA LYS A 30 5.09 8.87 5.72
C LYS A 30 6.52 9.39 5.52
N VAL A 31 7.52 8.56 5.84
CA VAL A 31 8.94 8.92 5.67
C VAL A 31 9.28 9.06 4.19
N ARG A 32 8.79 8.16 3.34
CA ARG A 32 8.98 8.19 1.89
C ARG A 32 8.43 9.47 1.27
N ILE A 33 7.18 9.82 1.57
CA ILE A 33 6.54 11.09 1.14
C ILE A 33 7.35 12.30 1.62
N LYS A 34 7.84 12.27 2.86
CA LYS A 34 8.69 13.33 3.41
C LYS A 34 10.01 13.45 2.66
N SER A 35 10.69 12.33 2.39
CA SER A 35 11.97 12.29 1.67
C SER A 35 11.86 12.86 0.25
N LEU A 36 10.68 12.73 -0.37
CA LEU A 36 10.39 13.23 -1.71
C LEU A 36 9.81 14.67 -1.73
N GLY A 37 9.66 15.32 -0.58
CA GLY A 37 9.09 16.67 -0.50
C GLY A 37 7.58 16.75 -0.78
N LEU A 38 6.86 15.62 -0.75
CA LEU A 38 5.45 15.50 -1.14
C LEU A 38 4.47 15.77 0.02
N VAL A 39 4.94 16.24 1.19
CA VAL A 39 4.13 16.42 2.42
C VAL A 39 2.97 17.41 2.30
N ARG A 40 3.01 18.31 1.31
CA ARG A 40 1.90 19.23 1.02
C ARG A 40 0.86 18.64 0.06
N GLN A 41 1.23 17.59 -0.66
CA GLN A 41 0.42 16.94 -1.68
C GLN A 41 -0.28 15.69 -1.16
N ALA A 42 0.30 15.02 -0.16
CA ALA A 42 -0.22 13.76 0.36
C ALA A 42 -0.27 13.71 1.88
N GLN A 43 -1.34 13.12 2.40
CA GLN A 43 -1.52 12.74 3.79
C GLN A 43 -1.70 11.23 3.89
N VAL A 44 -0.88 10.56 4.70
CA VAL A 44 -1.14 9.16 5.06
C VAL A 44 -2.15 9.14 6.18
N LEU A 45 -3.32 8.57 5.92
CA LEU A 45 -4.35 8.36 6.94
C LEU A 45 -3.85 7.26 7.88
N GLY A 46 -3.51 7.65 9.11
CA GLY A 46 -2.99 6.72 10.09
C GLY A 46 -4.10 5.97 10.82
N LYS A 47 -3.94 4.64 10.97
CA LYS A 47 -4.51 3.75 12.01
C LYS A 47 -4.53 2.26 11.63
N GLY A 48 -4.00 1.85 10.49
CA GLY A 48 -3.96 0.48 10.00
C GLY A 48 -5.38 -0.03 9.79
N TYR A 49 -5.83 -0.05 8.55
CA TYR A 49 -7.24 -0.37 8.29
C TYR A 49 -7.38 -1.85 7.98
N PHE A 50 -8.26 -2.49 8.70
CA PHE A 50 -8.50 -3.92 8.56
C PHE A 50 -9.78 -4.11 7.80
N PHE A 51 -9.71 -4.96 6.80
CA PHE A 51 -10.87 -5.51 6.14
C PHE A 51 -10.82 -7.02 6.30
N SER A 52 -11.43 -7.52 7.37
CA SER A 52 -11.66 -8.93 7.59
C SER A 52 -13.13 -9.17 7.97
N GLN A 53 -13.53 -10.44 8.05
CA GLN A 53 -14.88 -10.80 8.50
C GLN A 53 -15.15 -10.35 9.95
N ASP A 54 -14.10 -10.27 10.78
CA ASP A 54 -14.21 -9.99 12.22
C ASP A 54 -13.91 -8.52 12.59
N ILE A 55 -13.14 -7.80 11.76
CA ILE A 55 -12.72 -6.43 12.03
C ILE A 55 -12.82 -5.61 10.74
N ASN A 56 -13.73 -4.62 10.73
CA ASN A 56 -13.87 -3.66 9.64
C ASN A 56 -14.04 -2.23 10.21
N ASN A 57 -12.95 -1.46 10.18
CA ASN A 57 -12.92 -0.07 10.63
C ASN A 57 -12.97 0.95 9.47
N ILE A 58 -13.18 0.50 8.22
CA ILE A 58 -13.17 1.37 7.04
C ILE A 58 -14.41 2.29 7.00
N LYS A 59 -15.55 1.83 7.51
CA LYS A 59 -16.79 2.66 7.56
C LYS A 59 -16.63 3.92 8.41
N GLU A 60 -15.95 3.81 9.55
CA GLU A 60 -15.69 4.95 10.44
C GLU A 60 -14.75 5.98 9.78
N LEU A 61 -13.75 5.48 9.06
CA LEU A 61 -12.81 6.32 8.33
C LEU A 61 -13.49 7.15 7.23
N ILE A 62 -14.36 6.51 6.46
CA ILE A 62 -15.10 7.18 5.37
C ILE A 62 -15.83 8.43 5.87
N ASN A 63 -16.39 8.38 7.07
CA ASN A 63 -17.03 9.54 7.68
C ASN A 63 -16.00 10.64 8.02
N SER A 64 -14.79 10.28 8.46
CA SER A 64 -13.70 11.23 8.73
C SER A 64 -13.06 11.83 7.47
N ILE A 65 -13.08 11.09 6.36
CA ILE A 65 -12.58 11.58 5.07
C ILE A 65 -13.48 12.68 4.54
N LYS A 66 -14.81 12.48 4.58
CA LYS A 66 -15.80 13.45 4.09
C LYS A 66 -15.75 14.81 4.79
N THR A 67 -15.34 14.85 6.05
CA THR A 67 -15.24 16.09 6.82
C THR A 67 -13.93 16.82 6.57
N ASN A 68 -12.92 16.14 6.03
CA ASN A 68 -11.60 16.68 5.81
C ASN A 68 -11.48 17.16 4.36
N ASN A 69 -11.86 18.43 4.14
CA ASN A 69 -11.95 19.09 2.83
C ASN A 69 -10.56 19.50 2.27
N SER A 70 -9.54 18.67 2.51
CA SER A 70 -8.15 18.97 2.15
C SER A 70 -7.90 18.76 0.66
N ILE A 71 -7.13 19.68 0.05
CA ILE A 71 -6.71 19.63 -1.36
C ILE A 71 -5.68 18.51 -1.62
N CYS A 72 -5.21 17.81 -0.60
CA CYS A 72 -4.18 16.77 -0.70
C CYS A 72 -4.77 15.35 -0.91
N TYR A 73 -3.99 14.48 -1.57
CA TYR A 73 -4.22 13.06 -1.68
C TYR A 73 -4.21 12.40 -0.31
N GLN A 74 -5.20 11.57 0.00
CA GLN A 74 -5.23 10.79 1.22
C GLN A 74 -4.87 9.34 0.90
N LEU A 75 -3.81 8.83 1.50
CA LEU A 75 -3.27 7.51 1.26
C LEU A 75 -3.63 6.58 2.41
N LEU A 76 -4.21 5.44 2.08
CA LEU A 76 -4.79 4.53 3.05
C LEU A 76 -4.32 3.09 2.81
N PRO A 77 -3.36 2.57 3.61
CA PRO A 77 -3.06 1.16 3.58
C PRO A 77 -4.19 0.35 4.24
N ILE A 78 -4.54 -0.76 3.62
CA ILE A 78 -5.57 -1.69 4.08
C ILE A 78 -4.96 -3.09 4.15
N ASN A 79 -5.17 -3.76 5.26
CA ASN A 79 -4.90 -5.18 5.40
C ASN A 79 -6.14 -5.96 4.99
N LEU A 80 -6.06 -6.57 3.81
CA LEU A 80 -7.06 -7.46 3.25
C LEU A 80 -6.62 -8.91 3.52
N HIS A 81 -7.08 -9.49 4.63
CA HIS A 81 -6.78 -10.89 4.99
C HIS A 81 -5.28 -11.27 5.03
N GLY A 82 -4.42 -10.38 5.53
CA GLY A 82 -2.97 -10.57 5.59
C GLY A 82 -2.21 -9.99 4.40
N HIS A 83 -2.91 -9.53 3.37
CA HIS A 83 -2.34 -8.88 2.19
C HIS A 83 -2.42 -7.35 2.30
N CYS A 84 -1.33 -6.66 2.04
CA CYS A 84 -1.31 -5.19 2.03
C CYS A 84 -1.82 -4.68 0.69
N VAL A 85 -3.03 -4.12 0.72
CA VAL A 85 -3.61 -3.34 -0.38
C VAL A 85 -3.79 -1.91 0.09
N GLY A 86 -4.43 -1.05 -0.71
CA GLY A 86 -4.86 0.22 -0.17
C GLY A 86 -5.53 1.09 -1.20
N VAL A 87 -5.89 2.30 -0.76
CA VAL A 87 -6.53 3.28 -1.62
C VAL A 87 -5.85 4.64 -1.57
N ILE A 88 -5.95 5.36 -2.67
CA ILE A 88 -5.65 6.78 -2.79
C ILE A 88 -6.99 7.50 -2.97
N ILE A 89 -7.27 8.45 -2.10
CA ILE A 89 -8.51 9.23 -2.13
C ILE A 89 -8.16 10.63 -2.58
N CYS A 90 -8.83 11.10 -3.62
CA CYS A 90 -8.55 12.38 -4.27
C CYS A 90 -9.84 13.13 -4.61
N GLY A 91 -9.79 14.45 -4.47
CA GLY A 91 -10.92 15.31 -4.79
C GLY A 91 -12.13 15.03 -3.89
N ARG A 92 -13.32 15.32 -4.39
CA ARG A 92 -14.55 15.24 -3.58
C ARG A 92 -15.09 13.83 -3.40
N ASN A 93 -14.82 12.92 -4.34
CA ASN A 93 -15.48 11.63 -4.38
C ASN A 93 -14.74 10.56 -5.21
N GLN A 94 -13.42 10.66 -5.41
CA GLN A 94 -12.69 9.65 -6.16
C GLN A 94 -11.82 8.79 -5.23
N VAL A 95 -11.92 7.48 -5.41
CA VAL A 95 -11.09 6.46 -4.74
C VAL A 95 -10.38 5.66 -5.81
N TYR A 96 -9.07 5.54 -5.68
CA TYR A 96 -8.25 4.67 -6.50
C TYR A 96 -7.73 3.52 -5.66
N TYR A 97 -7.95 2.30 -6.10
CA TYR A 97 -7.53 1.08 -5.43
C TYR A 97 -6.26 0.53 -6.03
N ILE A 98 -5.35 0.10 -5.16
CA ILE A 98 -4.10 -0.54 -5.53
C ILE A 98 -4.05 -1.88 -4.81
N ASP A 99 -3.91 -2.92 -5.61
CA ASP A 99 -3.53 -4.25 -5.16
C ASP A 99 -2.19 -4.59 -5.82
N PRO A 100 -1.13 -4.89 -5.04
CA PRO A 100 0.16 -5.34 -5.56
C PRO A 100 0.09 -6.58 -6.46
N GLU A 101 -0.95 -7.42 -6.34
CA GLU A 101 -1.17 -8.55 -7.23
C GLU A 101 -2.04 -8.20 -8.45
N ASN A 102 -2.52 -6.95 -8.52
CA ASN A 102 -3.48 -6.43 -9.48
C ASN A 102 -4.84 -7.15 -9.46
N ASN A 103 -5.20 -7.78 -8.33
CA ASN A 103 -6.55 -8.32 -8.13
C ASN A 103 -7.57 -7.16 -8.08
N PRO A 104 -8.82 -7.37 -8.54
CA PRO A 104 -9.86 -6.34 -8.47
C PRO A 104 -10.21 -6.00 -7.01
N MET A 105 -10.72 -4.79 -6.79
CA MET A 105 -11.24 -4.41 -5.47
C MET A 105 -12.36 -5.38 -5.04
N PRO A 106 -12.34 -5.94 -3.82
CA PRO A 106 -13.41 -6.80 -3.34
C PRO A 106 -14.78 -6.11 -3.39
N ASP A 107 -15.83 -6.81 -3.82
CA ASP A 107 -17.19 -6.26 -3.99
C ASP A 107 -17.72 -5.56 -2.73
N GLN A 108 -17.47 -6.15 -1.56
CA GLN A 108 -17.90 -5.57 -0.29
C GLN A 108 -17.15 -4.26 0.03
N LEU A 109 -15.87 -4.15 -0.33
CA LEU A 109 -15.11 -2.90 -0.19
C LEU A 109 -15.60 -1.84 -1.19
N THR A 110 -15.86 -2.26 -2.43
CA THR A 110 -16.49 -1.42 -3.48
C THR A 110 -17.82 -0.86 -2.99
N HIS A 111 -18.68 -1.71 -2.43
CA HIS A 111 -19.99 -1.31 -1.92
C HIS A 111 -19.88 -0.28 -0.79
N ILE A 112 -18.93 -0.45 0.13
CA ILE A 112 -18.70 0.48 1.25
C ILE A 112 -18.34 1.89 0.73
N PHE A 113 -17.44 1.98 -0.26
CA PHE A 113 -17.07 3.27 -0.85
C PHE A 113 -18.22 3.88 -1.69
N GLN A 114 -18.93 3.07 -2.47
CA GLN A 114 -20.06 3.54 -3.28
C GLN A 114 -21.24 4.03 -2.44
N GLN A 115 -21.59 3.33 -1.34
CA GLN A 115 -22.60 3.79 -0.38
C GLN A 115 -22.22 5.14 0.24
N ALA A 116 -20.92 5.40 0.36
CA ALA A 116 -20.41 6.67 0.79
C ALA A 116 -20.32 7.72 -0.32
N GLY A 117 -20.77 7.42 -1.54
CA GLY A 117 -20.80 8.37 -2.66
C GLY A 117 -19.47 8.53 -3.37
N PHE A 118 -18.51 7.63 -3.16
CA PHE A 118 -17.26 7.60 -3.91
C PHE A 118 -17.39 6.80 -5.21
N ASN A 119 -16.75 7.29 -6.25
CA ASN A 119 -16.43 6.54 -7.45
C ASN A 119 -15.12 5.77 -7.20
N THR A 120 -15.10 4.49 -7.53
CA THR A 120 -13.93 3.62 -7.38
C THR A 120 -13.29 3.33 -8.73
N GLN A 121 -11.97 3.34 -8.79
CA GLN A 121 -11.20 2.93 -9.96
C GLN A 121 -9.98 2.12 -9.50
N GLN A 122 -9.52 1.16 -10.30
CA GLN A 122 -8.28 0.43 -10.03
C GLN A 122 -7.08 1.14 -10.69
N ILE A 123 -5.96 1.21 -9.98
CA ILE A 123 -4.64 1.51 -10.51
C ILE A 123 -3.88 0.19 -10.59
N LEU A 124 -3.27 -0.07 -11.75
CA LEU A 124 -2.37 -1.20 -11.91
C LEU A 124 -0.98 -0.83 -11.38
N SER A 125 -0.41 -1.72 -10.59
CA SER A 125 0.97 -1.65 -10.11
C SER A 125 1.87 -2.58 -10.95
N GLU A 126 3.18 -2.42 -10.82
CA GLU A 126 4.08 -3.53 -11.17
C GLU A 126 3.73 -4.70 -10.26
N ARG A 127 3.34 -5.83 -10.86
CA ARG A 127 2.89 -6.99 -10.09
C ARG A 127 3.99 -7.43 -9.12
N GLN A 128 3.60 -7.63 -7.88
CA GLN A 128 4.46 -8.10 -6.80
C GLN A 128 5.13 -9.42 -7.20
N ARG A 129 6.46 -9.52 -7.03
CA ARG A 129 7.25 -10.70 -7.42
C ARG A 129 7.50 -11.68 -6.27
N TYR A 130 7.35 -11.24 -5.01
CA TYR A 130 7.70 -12.04 -3.82
C TYR A 130 6.52 -12.11 -2.85
N ALA A 131 6.34 -13.24 -2.14
CA ALA A 131 5.16 -13.49 -1.30
C ALA A 131 4.91 -12.46 -0.16
N HIS A 132 5.88 -11.59 0.14
CA HIS A 132 5.82 -10.64 1.25
C HIS A 132 6.15 -9.19 0.85
N ASN A 133 6.11 -8.86 -0.44
CA ASN A 133 6.45 -7.51 -0.92
C ASN A 133 5.24 -6.66 -1.32
N CYS A 134 4.05 -7.04 -0.88
CA CYS A 134 2.82 -6.27 -1.09
C CYS A 134 2.94 -4.83 -0.58
N ALA A 135 3.45 -4.63 0.64
CA ALA A 135 3.61 -3.29 1.21
C ALA A 135 4.62 -2.41 0.44
N PRO A 136 5.85 -2.87 0.12
CA PRO A 136 6.77 -2.12 -0.73
C PRO A 136 6.19 -1.72 -2.09
N VAL A 137 5.55 -2.66 -2.78
CA VAL A 137 4.92 -2.41 -4.10
C VAL A 137 3.81 -1.38 -3.98
N TRP A 138 2.99 -1.49 -2.93
CA TRP A 138 1.92 -0.53 -2.66
C TRP A 138 2.47 0.88 -2.38
N ILE A 139 3.52 0.99 -1.56
CA ILE A 139 4.18 2.27 -1.23
C ILE A 139 4.73 2.93 -2.49
N GLU A 140 5.50 2.20 -3.30
CA GLU A 140 6.12 2.80 -4.49
C GLU A 140 5.10 3.09 -5.60
N THR A 141 3.99 2.35 -5.66
CA THR A 141 2.85 2.71 -6.54
C THR A 141 2.20 4.02 -6.10
N CYS A 142 2.07 4.25 -4.78
CA CYS A 142 1.57 5.53 -4.27
C CYS A 142 2.51 6.69 -4.65
N VAL A 143 3.82 6.48 -4.51
CA VAL A 143 4.85 7.47 -4.88
C VAL A 143 4.77 7.80 -6.38
N MET A 144 4.68 6.80 -7.23
CA MET A 144 4.52 6.97 -8.68
C MET A 144 3.25 7.75 -9.01
N TYR A 145 2.13 7.43 -8.35
CA TYR A 145 0.87 8.14 -8.56
C TYR A 145 0.94 9.62 -8.17
N LEU A 146 1.77 9.96 -7.18
CA LEU A 146 2.05 11.34 -6.78
C LEU A 146 3.04 12.07 -7.72
N GLY A 147 3.51 11.40 -8.78
CA GLY A 147 4.39 11.98 -9.80
C GLY A 147 5.89 11.94 -9.46
N ALA A 148 6.30 11.08 -8.54
CA ALA A 148 7.71 10.88 -8.19
C ALA A 148 8.24 9.53 -8.68
N ASP A 149 9.56 9.42 -8.82
CA ASP A 149 10.20 8.18 -9.26
C ASP A 149 10.07 7.08 -8.21
N SER A 150 9.49 5.95 -8.63
CA SER A 150 9.39 4.73 -7.84
C SER A 150 10.72 3.97 -7.84
N LEU A 151 11.05 3.36 -6.71
CA LEU A 151 12.13 2.36 -6.63
C LEU A 151 11.68 1.04 -7.25
N SER A 152 12.61 0.25 -7.80
CA SER A 152 12.33 -1.15 -8.12
C SER A 152 11.99 -1.94 -6.85
N GLN A 153 11.33 -3.09 -6.99
CA GLN A 153 10.90 -3.88 -5.82
C GLN A 153 12.07 -4.26 -4.89
N THR A 154 13.25 -4.56 -5.42
CA THR A 154 14.44 -4.88 -4.62
C THR A 154 15.00 -3.65 -3.93
N GLU A 155 15.15 -2.52 -4.66
CA GLU A 155 15.62 -1.25 -4.08
C GLU A 155 14.67 -0.73 -3.01
N ALA A 156 13.37 -0.89 -3.22
CA ALA A 156 12.33 -0.51 -2.26
C ALA A 156 12.51 -1.29 -0.95
N ILE A 157 12.68 -2.61 -1.00
CA ILE A 157 12.91 -3.43 0.19
C ILE A 157 14.14 -2.95 0.94
N THR A 158 15.29 -2.81 0.27
CA THR A 158 16.54 -2.35 0.90
C THR A 158 16.36 -0.98 1.55
N TYR A 159 15.81 -0.01 0.80
CA TYR A 159 15.61 1.35 1.29
C TYR A 159 14.63 1.40 2.47
N HIS A 160 13.52 0.66 2.41
CA HIS A 160 12.52 0.61 3.48
C HIS A 160 13.06 -0.04 4.75
N THR A 161 13.93 -1.05 4.64
CA THR A 161 14.65 -1.65 5.78
C THR A 161 15.58 -0.64 6.46
N GLU A 162 16.33 0.15 5.67
CA GLU A 162 17.16 1.23 6.20
C GLU A 162 16.33 2.30 6.93
N LEU A 163 15.17 2.67 6.37
CA LEU A 163 14.25 3.64 6.99
C LEU A 163 13.74 3.19 8.36
N LEU A 164 13.64 1.89 8.60
CA LEU A 164 13.19 1.32 9.88
C LEU A 164 14.32 1.17 10.91
N GLY A 165 15.56 1.53 10.58
CA GLY A 165 16.70 1.43 11.48
C GLY A 165 17.11 -0.02 11.80
N LEU A 166 16.67 -0.98 10.99
CA LEU A 166 17.12 -2.36 11.04
C LEU A 166 18.43 -2.44 10.23
N SER A 167 19.53 -2.01 10.82
CA SER A 167 20.86 -2.26 10.28
C SER A 167 21.13 -3.77 10.26
N LEU A 168 21.48 -4.31 9.09
CA LEU A 168 22.02 -5.67 8.92
C LEU A 168 23.25 -5.90 9.81
#